data_AF-A0A0P0T0Z5-F1
#
_entry.id   AF-A0A0P0T0Z5-F1
#
_cell.length_a   1.000
_cell.length_b   1.000
_cell.length_c   1.000
_cell.angle_alpha   90.00
_cell.angle_beta   90.00
_cell.angle_gamma   90.00
#
_symmetry.space_group_name_H-M   'P 1'
#
loop_
_entity.id
_entity.type
_entity.pdbx_description
1 polymer ?
#
loop_
_entity_poly.entity_id
_entity_poly.type
_entity_poly.pdbx_seq_one_letter_code
_entity_poly.pdbx_strand_id
1 'polypeptide(L)'
;MKKRNFSAEFKRESAQLVVDQNYTVADAASAMDVGLSTMTRWVKQLRDERQGKTPKASPITPEQIEIRELRKKLQRIEMENEILKKATVDSICQCNTPFNYLFRCFELQCLSRSVV
;
A
#
# COMPACT_ATOMS: atom_id res chain seq x y z
N MET A 1 -11.59 -16.11 -21.62
CA MET A 1 -12.37 -14.89 -21.91
C MET A 1 -11.56 -13.68 -21.43
N LYS A 2 -11.15 -12.77 -22.32
CA LYS A 2 -10.28 -11.63 -22.00
C LYS A 2 -11.10 -10.56 -21.29
N LYS A 3 -10.73 -10.20 -20.06
CA LYS A 3 -11.41 -9.16 -19.29
C LYS A 3 -11.07 -7.79 -19.88
N ARG A 4 -12.08 -7.02 -20.30
CA ARG A 4 -11.90 -5.61 -20.66
C ARG A 4 -11.52 -4.84 -19.40
N ASN A 5 -10.35 -4.20 -19.42
CA ASN A 5 -9.88 -3.36 -18.32
C ASN A 5 -10.28 -1.92 -18.60
N PHE A 6 -11.15 -1.38 -17.76
CA PHE A 6 -11.54 0.03 -17.79
C PHE A 6 -10.76 0.81 -16.73
N SER A 7 -10.40 2.07 -17.05
CA SER A 7 -9.81 3.00 -16.09
C SER A 7 -10.78 3.24 -14.92
N ALA A 8 -10.27 3.61 -13.76
CA ALA A 8 -11.13 3.88 -12.61
C ALA A 8 -12.01 5.12 -12.80
N GLU A 9 -11.47 6.14 -13.46
CA GLU A 9 -12.18 7.36 -13.85
C GLU A 9 -13.41 7.05 -14.70
N PHE A 10 -13.25 6.24 -15.75
CA PHE A 10 -14.35 5.84 -16.64
C PHE A 10 -15.49 5.13 -15.89
N LYS A 11 -15.14 4.26 -14.91
CA LYS A 11 -16.13 3.56 -14.08
C LYS A 11 -16.90 4.52 -13.19
N ARG A 12 -16.21 5.53 -12.65
CA ARG A 12 -16.81 6.56 -11.79
C ARG A 12 -17.77 7.42 -12.59
N GLU A 13 -17.31 7.96 -13.72
CA GLU A 13 -18.11 8.82 -14.58
C GLU A 13 -19.38 8.10 -15.03
N SER A 14 -19.25 6.87 -15.51
CA SER A 14 -20.38 6.01 -15.89
C SER A 14 -21.37 5.80 -14.73
N ALA A 15 -20.88 5.56 -13.51
CA ALA A 15 -21.73 5.39 -12.34
C ALA A 15 -22.38 6.70 -11.87
N GLN A 16 -21.71 7.84 -12.07
CA GLN A 16 -22.24 9.17 -11.74
C GLN A 16 -23.41 9.55 -12.65
N LEU A 17 -23.41 9.17 -13.93
CA LEU A 17 -24.56 9.38 -14.82
C LEU A 17 -25.85 8.78 -14.25
N VAL A 18 -25.77 7.59 -13.66
CA VAL A 18 -26.93 6.92 -13.07
C VAL A 18 -27.34 7.54 -11.74
N VAL A 19 -26.36 7.90 -10.90
CA VAL A 19 -26.66 8.36 -9.53
C VAL A 19 -27.01 9.85 -9.46
N ASP A 20 -26.32 10.69 -10.21
CA ASP A 20 -26.46 12.15 -10.14
C ASP A 20 -27.44 12.68 -11.21
N GLN A 21 -27.49 12.06 -12.40
CA GLN A 21 -28.36 12.47 -13.50
C GLN A 21 -29.63 11.59 -13.63
N ASN A 22 -29.84 10.62 -12.72
CA ASN A 22 -31.01 9.73 -12.65
C ASN A 22 -31.31 8.95 -13.96
N TYR A 23 -30.31 8.69 -14.79
CA TYR A 23 -30.48 7.79 -15.94
C TYR A 23 -30.79 6.37 -15.48
N THR A 24 -31.54 5.62 -16.29
CA THR A 24 -31.70 4.19 -16.03
C THR A 24 -30.37 3.47 -16.28
N VAL A 25 -30.15 2.37 -15.56
CA VAL A 25 -28.93 1.56 -15.71
C VAL A 25 -28.79 1.02 -17.14
N ALA A 26 -29.90 0.76 -17.81
CA ALA A 26 -29.92 0.31 -19.20
C ALA A 26 -29.50 1.42 -20.17
N ASP A 27 -30.02 2.63 -20.00
CA ASP A 27 -29.67 3.76 -20.87
C ASP A 27 -28.21 4.16 -20.71
N ALA A 28 -27.70 4.19 -19.47
CA ALA A 28 -26.29 4.46 -19.20
C ALA A 28 -25.37 3.37 -19.76
N ALA A 29 -25.79 2.09 -19.69
CA ALA A 29 -25.07 0.97 -20.27
C ALA A 29 -24.99 1.08 -21.80
N SER A 30 -26.10 1.44 -22.45
CA SER A 30 -26.15 1.66 -23.90
C SER A 30 -25.35 2.88 -24.34
N ALA A 31 -25.40 3.99 -23.59
CA ALA A 31 -24.67 5.21 -23.91
C ALA A 31 -23.15 5.03 -23.83
N MET A 32 -22.67 4.24 -22.85
CA MET A 32 -21.23 4.02 -22.61
C MET A 32 -20.68 2.75 -23.28
N ASP A 33 -21.51 2.00 -24.02
CA ASP A 33 -21.18 0.68 -24.59
C ASP A 33 -20.62 -0.32 -23.56
N VAL A 34 -21.29 -0.42 -22.41
CA VAL A 34 -20.91 -1.33 -21.31
C VAL A 34 -22.02 -2.33 -21.05
N GLY A 35 -21.66 -3.58 -20.78
CA GLY A 35 -22.65 -4.59 -20.40
C GLY A 35 -23.43 -4.23 -19.13
N LEU A 36 -24.75 -4.44 -19.14
CA LEU A 36 -25.67 -4.08 -18.05
C LEU A 36 -25.19 -4.55 -16.67
N SER A 37 -24.75 -5.80 -16.56
CA SER A 37 -24.26 -6.39 -15.30
C SER A 37 -23.04 -5.67 -14.75
N THR A 38 -22.19 -5.13 -15.63
CA THR A 38 -21.00 -4.36 -15.26
C THR A 38 -21.40 -2.98 -14.77
N MET A 39 -22.35 -2.32 -15.45
CA MET A 39 -22.89 -1.03 -15.03
C MET A 39 -23.57 -1.11 -13.65
N THR A 40 -24.44 -2.10 -13.44
CA THR A 40 -25.11 -2.34 -12.14
C THR A 40 -24.10 -2.52 -11.01
N ARG A 41 -23.00 -3.23 -11.28
CA ARG A 41 -21.92 -3.43 -10.30
C ARG A 41 -21.23 -2.11 -9.94
N TRP A 42 -20.93 -1.25 -10.91
CA TRP A 42 -20.28 0.03 -10.67
C TRP A 42 -21.19 1.00 -9.92
N VAL A 43 -22.47 1.05 -10.27
CA VAL A 43 -23.48 1.87 -9.55
C VAL A 43 -23.62 1.41 -8.10
N LYS A 44 -23.70 0.10 -7.87
CA LYS A 44 -23.76 -0.46 -6.50
C LYS A 44 -22.51 -0.08 -5.70
N GLN A 45 -21.33 -0.23 -6.31
CA GLN A 45 -20.07 0.13 -5.68
C GLN A 45 -20.00 1.63 -5.33
N LEU A 46 -20.42 2.52 -6.23
CA LEU A 46 -20.45 3.96 -5.95
C LEU A 46 -21.41 4.31 -4.81
N ARG A 47 -22.57 3.65 -4.74
CA ARG A 47 -23.55 3.82 -3.64
C ARG A 47 -23.00 3.32 -2.31
N ASP A 48 -22.33 2.17 -2.30
CA ASP A 48 -21.69 1.61 -1.11
C ASP A 48 -20.56 2.53 -0.62
N GLU A 49 -19.74 3.06 -1.53
CA GLU A 49 -18.69 4.04 -1.22
C GLU A 49 -19.27 5.33 -0.61
N ARG A 50 -20.38 5.87 -1.16
CA ARG A 50 -21.10 7.04 -0.56
C ARG A 50 -21.70 6.75 0.81
N GLN A 51 -22.06 5.49 1.08
CA GLN A 51 -22.55 5.04 2.40
C GLN A 51 -21.40 4.76 3.40
N GLY A 52 -20.15 5.01 3.03
CA GLY A 52 -18.99 4.75 3.89
C GLY A 52 -18.65 3.26 4.03
N LYS A 53 -19.27 2.38 3.24
CA LYS A 53 -18.91 0.96 3.20
C LYS A 53 -17.67 0.81 2.32
N THR A 54 -16.53 0.50 2.93
CA THR A 54 -15.29 0.23 2.19
C THR A 54 -15.45 -1.02 1.33
N PRO A 55 -15.41 -0.91 -0.01
CA PRO A 55 -15.56 -2.08 -0.87
C PRO A 55 -14.35 -3.00 -0.72
N LYS A 56 -14.59 -4.32 -0.65
CA LYS A 56 -13.52 -5.34 -0.74
C LYS A 56 -12.90 -5.42 -2.16
N ALA A 57 -13.54 -4.84 -3.17
CA ALA A 57 -13.13 -4.88 -4.56
C ALA A 57 -12.20 -3.71 -4.93
N SER A 58 -11.63 -3.73 -6.15
CA SER A 58 -10.83 -2.61 -6.68
C SER A 58 -11.61 -1.29 -6.54
N PRO A 59 -11.08 -0.32 -5.79
CA PRO A 59 -11.75 0.95 -5.57
C PRO A 59 -12.04 1.70 -6.86
N ILE A 60 -13.17 2.40 -6.91
CA ILE A 60 -13.52 3.30 -8.02
C ILE A 60 -13.16 4.75 -7.65
N THR A 61 -13.15 5.09 -6.36
CA THR A 61 -12.78 6.42 -5.86
C THR A 61 -11.27 6.69 -5.94
N PRO A 62 -10.86 7.90 -6.38
CA PRO A 62 -9.44 8.27 -6.48
C PRO A 62 -8.74 8.23 -5.14
N GLU A 63 -9.40 8.67 -4.07
CA GLU A 63 -8.89 8.62 -2.70
C GLU A 63 -8.49 7.20 -2.29
N GLN A 64 -9.32 6.19 -2.62
CA GLN A 64 -9.01 4.81 -2.27
C GLN A 64 -7.92 4.19 -3.15
N ILE A 65 -7.77 4.66 -4.38
CA ILE A 65 -6.66 4.26 -5.27
C ILE A 65 -5.35 4.82 -4.71
N GLU A 66 -5.32 6.10 -4.37
CA GLU A 66 -4.18 6.75 -3.73
C GLU A 66 -3.83 6.07 -2.42
N ILE A 67 -4.81 5.78 -1.55
CA ILE A 67 -4.58 5.02 -0.30
C ILE A 67 -3.90 3.68 -0.59
N ARG A 68 -4.30 2.98 -1.65
CA ARG A 68 -3.69 1.69 -2.01
C ARG A 68 -2.26 1.86 -2.52
N GLU A 69 -2.01 2.85 -3.35
CA GLU A 69 -0.68 3.15 -3.87
C GLU A 69 0.26 3.61 -2.77
N LEU A 70 -0.21 4.46 -1.87
CA LEU A 70 0.50 4.91 -0.69
C LEU A 70 0.84 3.75 0.24
N ARG A 71 -0.12 2.84 0.51
CA ARG A 71 0.15 1.62 1.29
C ARG A 71 1.22 0.74 0.65
N LYS A 72 1.21 0.59 -0.67
CA LYS A 72 2.27 -0.16 -1.39
C LYS A 72 3.63 0.52 -1.30
N LYS A 73 3.67 1.86 -1.36
CA LYS A 73 4.90 2.63 -1.19
C LYS A 73 5.45 2.48 0.24
N LEU A 74 4.59 2.60 1.26
CA LEU A 74 4.97 2.38 2.66
C LEU A 74 5.55 0.98 2.87
N GLN A 75 4.87 -0.06 2.38
CA GLN A 75 5.36 -1.43 2.50
C GLN A 75 6.73 -1.62 1.84
N ARG A 76 6.96 -1.00 0.67
CA ARG A 76 8.27 -1.05 0.00
C ARG A 76 9.35 -0.37 0.85
N ILE A 77 9.06 0.83 1.35
CA ILE A 77 9.98 1.61 2.20
C ILE A 77 10.29 0.85 3.48
N GLU A 78 9.30 0.22 4.11
CA GLU A 78 9.49 -0.61 5.31
C GLU A 78 10.41 -1.79 5.03
N MET A 79 10.22 -2.51 3.92
CA MET A 79 11.12 -3.61 3.51
C MET A 79 12.54 -3.11 3.23
N GLU A 80 12.71 -2.00 2.52
CA GLU A 80 14.02 -1.39 2.27
C GLU A 80 14.71 -1.01 3.58
N ASN A 81 13.97 -0.41 4.52
CA ASN A 81 14.49 -0.09 5.86
C ASN A 81 14.86 -1.34 6.67
N GLU A 82 14.08 -2.43 6.58
CA GLU A 82 14.43 -3.69 7.24
C GLU A 82 15.71 -4.29 6.68
N ILE A 83 15.90 -4.24 5.36
CA ILE A 83 17.14 -4.70 4.70
C ILE A 83 18.33 -3.86 5.17
N LEU A 84 18.19 -2.53 5.17
CA LEU A 84 19.25 -1.61 5.63
C LEU A 84 19.59 -1.82 7.11
N LYS A 85 18.59 -2.01 7.97
CA LYS A 85 18.78 -2.33 9.39
C LYS A 85 19.55 -3.63 9.57
N LYS A 86 19.18 -4.70 8.86
CA LYS A 86 19.89 -5.98 8.90
C LYS A 86 21.34 -5.83 8.42
N ALA A 87 21.55 -5.17 7.29
CA ALA A 87 22.89 -4.93 6.75
C ALA A 87 23.77 -4.09 7.70
N THR A 88 23.19 -3.12 8.41
CA THR A 88 23.90 -2.31 9.42
C THR A 88 24.30 -3.16 10.61
N VAL A 89 23.41 -4.02 11.11
CA VAL A 89 23.73 -4.98 12.18
C VAL A 89 24.84 -5.93 11.74
N ASP A 90 24.75 -6.50 10.54
CA ASP A 90 25.77 -7.39 9.99
C ASP A 90 27.13 -6.70 9.84
N SER A 91 27.14 -5.45 9.34
CA SER A 91 28.36 -4.64 9.21
C SER A 91 28.98 -4.32 10.56
N ILE A 92 28.19 -3.91 11.56
CA ILE A 92 28.70 -3.64 12.91
C ILE A 92 29.25 -4.92 13.54
N CYS A 93 28.62 -6.08 13.33
CA CYS A 93 29.11 -7.37 13.81
C CYS A 93 30.41 -7.79 13.13
N GLN A 94 30.56 -7.56 11.81
CA GLN A 94 31.80 -7.80 11.08
C GLN A 94 32.94 -6.88 11.56
N CYS A 95 32.64 -5.62 11.88
CA CYS A 95 33.61 -4.68 12.46
C CYS A 95 33.89 -4.91 13.96
N ASN A 96 33.01 -5.63 14.67
CA ASN A 96 33.14 -5.99 16.08
C ASN A 96 33.37 -7.49 16.28
N THR A 97 34.39 -8.04 15.61
CA THR A 97 35.06 -9.29 15.99
C THR A 97 36.57 -9.17 15.74
N PRO A 98 37.44 -9.90 16.44
CA PRO A 98 37.70 -9.90 17.88
C PRO A 98 38.70 -8.79 18.32
N PHE A 99 39.00 -7.80 17.48
CA PHE A 99 40.03 -6.80 17.83
C PHE A 99 39.55 -5.81 18.90
N ASN A 100 38.24 -5.50 18.94
CA ASN A 100 37.65 -4.60 19.94
C ASN A 100 37.34 -5.30 21.29
N TYR A 101 37.23 -6.64 21.30
CA TYR A 101 37.13 -7.42 22.55
C TYR A 101 38.47 -7.46 23.29
N LEU A 102 39.60 -7.45 22.57
CA LEU A 102 40.94 -7.36 23.17
C LEU A 102 41.22 -5.96 23.75
N PHE A 103 40.75 -4.89 23.10
CA PHE A 103 40.96 -3.52 23.61
C PHE A 103 40.07 -3.17 24.80
N ARG A 104 38.81 -3.65 24.83
CA ARG A 104 37.94 -3.50 26.00
C ARG A 104 38.35 -4.37 27.20
N CYS A 105 39.01 -5.52 26.97
CA CYS A 105 39.60 -6.31 28.06
C CYS A 105 40.85 -5.67 28.66
N PHE A 106 41.69 -4.99 27.86
CA PHE A 106 42.91 -4.37 28.38
C PHE A 106 42.64 -3.13 29.26
N GLU A 107 41.62 -2.33 28.93
CA GLU A 107 41.21 -1.19 29.78
C GLU A 107 40.59 -1.61 31.13
N LEU A 108 39.89 -2.75 31.19
CA LEU A 108 39.29 -3.25 32.43
C LEU A 108 40.28 -3.97 33.36
N GLN A 109 41.45 -4.39 32.85
CA GLN A 109 42.50 -5.03 33.65
C GLN A 109 43.50 -4.04 34.28
N CYS A 110 43.58 -2.80 33.79
CA CYS A 110 44.45 -1.77 34.39
C CYS A 110 43.81 -1.03 35.58
N LEU A 111 42.47 -0.99 35.68
CA LEU A 111 41.77 -0.32 36.79
C LEU A 111 41.67 -1.18 38.07
N SER A 112 41.98 -2.47 38.01
CA SER A 112 41.92 -3.39 39.17
C SER A 112 43.28 -3.62 39.84
N ARG A 113 44.36 -2.99 39.37
CA ARG A 113 45.73 -3.17 39.91
C ARG A 113 46.37 -1.92 40.53
N SER A 114 45.56 -0.96 40.98
CA SER A 114 46.00 0.22 41.76
C SER A 114 45.47 0.26 43.20
N VAL A 115 45.04 -0.87 43.76
CA VAL A 115 44.80 -1.02 45.21
C VAL A 115 45.25 -2.40 45.68
N VAL A 116 46.57 -2.60 45.75
CA VAL A 116 47.33 -3.16 46.89
C VAL A 116 48.74 -2.58 46.82
#